data_AF-A0A418PVQ5-F1
#
_entry.id   AF-A0A418PVQ5-F1
#
_cell.length_a   1.000
_cell.length_b   1.000
_cell.length_c   1.000
_cell.angle_alpha   90.00
_cell.angle_beta   90.00
_cell.angle_gamma   90.00
#
_symmetry.space_group_name_H-M   'P 1'
#
loop_
_entity.id
_entity.type
_entity.pdbx_description
1 polymer ?
#
loop_
_entity_poly.entity_id
_entity_poly.type
_entity_poly.pdbx_seq_one_letter_code
_entity_poly.pdbx_strand_id
1 'polypeptide(L)'
;MILYNITINVTSDIEQDFVSWMKSVHIPEVLETGIFHEHKFFRLLHDSDDGSTNYCIQYFTDSIDQMMEYEKKHAALLRAKTQERYKDKAIAFRTLLETI
;
A
#
# COMPACT_ATOMS: atom_id res chain seq x y z
N MET A 1 -13.89 -1.11 13.07
CA MET A 1 -12.77 -0.45 12.35
C MET A 1 -12.39 -1.31 11.17
N ILE A 2 -12.21 -0.69 10.01
CA ILE A 2 -11.81 -1.35 8.76
C ILE A 2 -10.30 -1.17 8.56
N LEU A 3 -9.63 -2.25 8.16
CA LEU A 3 -8.22 -2.29 7.80
C LEU A 3 -8.09 -2.63 6.33
N TYR A 4 -7.55 -1.69 5.55
CA TYR A 4 -7.10 -1.93 4.19
C TYR A 4 -5.63 -2.35 4.20
N ASN A 5 -5.37 -3.61 3.89
CA ASN A 5 -4.04 -4.21 3.95
C ASN A 5 -3.50 -4.43 2.53
N ILE A 6 -2.29 -3.95 2.27
CA ILE A 6 -1.61 -4.06 0.98
C ILE A 6 -0.26 -4.75 1.20
N THR A 7 -0.11 -5.95 0.66
CA THR A 7 1.19 -6.61 0.57
C THR A 7 1.81 -6.30 -0.79
N ILE A 8 3.05 -5.86 -0.83
CA ILE A 8 3.78 -5.56 -2.06
C ILE A 8 5.07 -6.35 -2.09
N ASN A 9 5.24 -7.19 -3.09
CA ASN A 9 6.50 -7.85 -3.38
C ASN A 9 7.37 -6.94 -4.25
N VAL A 10 8.60 -6.67 -3.83
CA VAL A 10 9.48 -5.67 -4.44
C VAL A 10 10.82 -6.29 -4.80
N THR A 11 11.25 -6.15 -6.06
CA THR A 11 12.57 -6.63 -6.49
C THR A 11 13.70 -5.81 -5.85
N SER A 12 14.83 -6.45 -5.57
CA SER A 12 15.94 -5.86 -4.83
C SER A 12 16.57 -4.64 -5.51
N ASP A 13 16.52 -4.54 -6.83
CA ASP A 13 17.11 -3.44 -7.60
C ASP A 13 16.38 -2.10 -7.44
N ILE A 14 15.11 -2.11 -7.02
CA ILE A 14 14.32 -0.89 -6.78
C ILE A 14 13.98 -0.65 -5.32
N GLU A 15 14.38 -1.54 -4.41
CA GLU A 15 13.91 -1.56 -3.01
C GLU A 15 14.12 -0.20 -2.30
N GLN A 16 15.32 0.37 -2.42
CA GLN A 16 15.64 1.64 -1.75
C GLN A 16 14.79 2.81 -2.29
N ASP A 17 14.61 2.90 -3.62
CA ASP A 17 13.76 3.91 -4.25
C ASP A 17 12.30 3.71 -3.86
N PHE A 18 11.82 2.46 -3.87
CA PHE A 18 10.47 2.09 -3.47
C PHE A 18 10.16 2.55 -2.05
N VAL A 19 11.01 2.19 -1.09
CA VAL A 19 10.81 2.58 0.33
C VAL A 19 10.83 4.10 0.49
N SER A 20 11.74 4.79 -0.19
CA SER A 20 11.83 6.26 -0.15
C SER A 20 10.56 6.91 -0.70
N TRP A 21 10.11 6.48 -1.88
CA TRP A 21 8.92 7.01 -2.54
C TRP A 21 7.63 6.70 -1.79
N MET A 22 7.51 5.50 -1.22
CA MET A 22 6.35 5.14 -0.39
C MET A 22 6.22 6.08 0.80
N LYS A 23 7.33 6.35 1.50
CA LYS A 23 7.34 7.23 2.68
C LYS A 23 7.15 8.71 2.34
N SER A 24 7.71 9.18 1.24
CA SER A 24 7.74 10.61 0.90
C SER A 24 6.60 11.07 0.00
N VAL A 25 5.97 10.15 -0.75
CA VAL A 25 4.96 10.48 -1.76
C VAL A 25 3.69 9.66 -1.60
N HIS A 26 3.75 8.33 -1.79
CA HIS A 26 2.53 7.54 -1.97
C HIS A 26 1.67 7.42 -0.71
N ILE A 27 2.28 7.09 0.43
CA ILE A 27 1.55 7.00 1.71
C ILE A 27 0.95 8.36 2.07
N PRO A 28 1.71 9.48 2.02
CA PRO A 28 1.13 10.82 2.19
C PRO A 28 -0.07 11.08 1.28
N GLU A 29 0.02 10.82 -0.03
CA GLU A 29 -1.10 11.03 -0.97
C GLU A 29 -2.33 10.18 -0.63
N VAL A 30 -2.16 8.96 -0.13
CA VAL A 30 -3.28 8.12 0.33
C VAL A 30 -3.94 8.74 1.57
N LEU A 31 -3.15 9.26 2.51
CA LEU A 31 -3.69 9.91 3.72
C LEU A 31 -4.35 11.26 3.41
N GLU A 32 -3.83 12.02 2.45
CA GLU A 32 -4.39 13.30 2.00
C GLU A 32 -5.79 13.16 1.37
N THR A 33 -6.20 11.94 0.99
CA THR A 33 -7.60 11.67 0.61
C THR A 33 -8.60 11.95 1.73
N GLY A 34 -8.13 11.96 2.99
CA GLY A 34 -8.96 12.11 4.19
C GLY A 34 -9.78 10.88 4.54
N ILE A 35 -9.65 9.78 3.79
CA ILE A 35 -10.39 8.53 4.04
C ILE A 35 -9.76 7.71 5.18
N PHE A 36 -8.44 7.71 5.26
CA PHE A 36 -7.68 6.95 6.25
C PHE A 36 -7.07 7.89 7.28
N HIS A 37 -7.21 7.54 8.56
CA HIS A 37 -6.70 8.36 9.67
C HIS A 37 -5.35 7.87 10.20
N GLU A 38 -4.96 6.61 9.91
CA GLU A 38 -3.72 6.02 10.36
C GLU A 38 -3.15 5.09 9.28
N HIS A 39 -1.83 4.93 9.26
CA HIS A 39 -1.17 3.89 8.51
C HIS A 39 -0.04 3.22 9.30
N LYS A 40 0.32 2.00 8.91
CA LYS A 40 1.56 1.34 9.32
C LYS A 40 2.27 0.77 8.11
N PHE A 41 3.59 0.92 8.06
CA PHE A 41 4.43 0.41 6.98
C PHE A 41 5.47 -0.56 7.53
N PHE A 42 5.33 -1.83 7.17
CA PHE A 42 6.17 -2.92 7.63
C PHE A 42 6.98 -3.50 6.48
N ARG A 43 8.17 -3.99 6.83
CA ARG A 43 8.95 -4.89 6.01
C ARG A 43 8.81 -6.29 6.59
N LEU A 44 8.52 -7.28 5.75
CA LEU A 44 8.52 -8.67 6.15
C LEU A 44 9.98 -9.10 6.42
N LEU A 45 10.22 -9.72 7.58
CA LEU A 45 11.57 -10.14 7.96
C LEU A 45 11.96 -11.51 7.40
N HIS A 46 10.99 -12.25 6.85
CA HIS A 46 11.28 -13.50 6.16
C HIS A 46 11.74 -13.17 4.74
N ASP A 47 12.92 -13.68 4.40
CA ASP A 47 13.46 -13.55 3.05
C ASP A 47 12.60 -14.35 2.06
N SER A 48 12.49 -13.84 0.85
CA SER A 48 11.94 -14.61 -0.26
C SER A 48 13.04 -15.44 -0.91
N ASP A 49 12.67 -16.60 -1.48
CA ASP A 49 13.62 -17.46 -2.19
C ASP A 49 14.20 -16.81 -3.46
N ASP A 50 13.51 -15.81 -4.02
CA ASP A 50 13.90 -15.12 -5.26
C ASP A 50 14.67 -13.79 -5.02
N GLY A 51 14.95 -13.45 -3.75
CA GLY A 51 15.68 -12.24 -3.37
C GLY A 51 14.87 -10.95 -3.43
N SER A 52 13.56 -11.03 -3.64
CA SER A 52 12.62 -9.94 -3.44
C SER A 52 12.34 -9.67 -1.96
N THR A 53 11.81 -8.50 -1.63
CA THR A 53 11.36 -8.20 -0.26
C THR A 53 9.87 -7.91 -0.27
N ASN A 54 9.14 -8.54 0.66
CA ASN A 54 7.73 -8.26 0.86
C ASN A 54 7.56 -7.13 1.87
N TYR A 55 6.73 -6.17 1.49
CA TYR A 55 6.33 -5.06 2.33
C TYR A 55 4.83 -5.14 2.61
N CYS A 56 4.40 -4.66 3.77
CA CYS A 56 3.00 -4.61 4.14
C CYS A 56 2.64 -3.18 4.56
N ILE A 57 1.65 -2.60 3.90
CA ILE A 57 1.09 -1.29 4.23
C ILE A 57 -0.33 -1.51 4.71
N GLN A 58 -0.62 -0.95 5.87
CA GLN A 58 -1.92 -1.00 6.51
C GLN A 58 -2.48 0.40 6.59
N TYR A 59 -3.71 0.60 6.14
CA TYR A 59 -4.45 1.85 6.30
C TYR A 59 -5.74 1.60 7.06
N PHE A 60 -6.05 2.48 8.01
CA PHE A 60 -7.18 2.32 8.92
C PHE A 60 -8.24 3.40 8.67
N THR A 61 -9.50 2.96 8.64
CA THR A 61 -10.68 3.82 8.45
C THR A 61 -11.84 3.30 9.29
N ASP A 62 -12.79 4.17 9.63
CA ASP A 62 -13.81 3.85 10.63
C ASP A 62 -14.95 3.00 10.05
N SER A 63 -15.24 3.14 8.76
CA SER A 63 -16.39 2.50 8.13
C SER A 63 -16.11 1.93 6.74
N ILE A 64 -16.94 0.96 6.35
CA ILE A 64 -16.91 0.40 5.00
C ILE A 64 -17.30 1.43 3.93
N ASP A 65 -18.17 2.39 4.27
CA ASP A 65 -18.60 3.44 3.35
C ASP A 65 -17.44 4.35 2.94
N GLN A 66 -16.59 4.73 3.90
CA GLN A 66 -15.37 5.48 3.66
C GLN A 66 -14.42 4.70 2.73
N MET A 67 -14.24 3.40 2.98
CA MET A 67 -13.45 2.54 2.10
C MET A 67 -14.02 2.47 0.67
N MET A 68 -15.34 2.35 0.52
CA MET A 68 -15.99 2.35 -0.80
C MET A 68 -15.82 3.68 -1.53
N GLU A 69 -15.83 4.80 -0.80
CA GLU A 69 -15.53 6.12 -1.36
C GLU A 69 -14.09 6.18 -1.89
N TYR A 70 -13.12 5.66 -1.13
CA TYR A 70 -11.73 5.55 -1.58
C TYR A 70 -11.60 4.71 -2.86
N GLU A 71 -12.22 3.52 -2.89
CA GLU A 71 -12.20 2.66 -4.09
C GLU A 71 -12.75 3.39 -5.32
N LYS A 72 -13.87 4.12 -5.15
CA LYS A 72 -14.54 4.80 -6.25
C LYS A 72 -13.80 6.04 -6.76
N LYS A 73 -13.22 6.83 -5.85
CA LYS A 73 -12.71 8.17 -6.19
C LYS A 73 -11.20 8.26 -6.33
N HIS A 74 -10.44 7.44 -5.58
CA HIS A 74 -9.00 7.66 -5.40
C HIS A 74 -8.16 6.45 -5.80
N ALA A 75 -8.65 5.23 -5.54
CA ALA A 75 -7.84 4.02 -5.66
C ALA A 75 -7.29 3.79 -7.07
N ALA A 76 -8.07 4.03 -8.12
CA ALA A 76 -7.63 3.83 -9.50
C ALA A 76 -6.40 4.69 -9.86
N LEU A 77 -6.43 5.99 -9.53
CA LEU A 77 -5.34 6.93 -9.82
C LEU A 77 -4.09 6.59 -9.01
N LEU A 78 -4.24 6.36 -7.71
CA LEU A 78 -3.11 6.06 -6.82
C LEU A 78 -2.44 4.73 -7.18
N ARG A 79 -3.22 3.70 -7.54
CA ARG A 79 -2.70 2.41 -8.02
C ARG A 79 -1.98 2.57 -9.36
N ALA A 80 -2.55 3.34 -10.29
CA ALA A 80 -1.93 3.58 -11.59
C ALA A 80 -0.56 4.26 -11.45
N LYS A 81 -0.42 5.24 -10.55
CA LYS A 81 0.85 5.93 -10.29
C LYS A 81 1.95 4.98 -9.82
N THR A 82 1.65 4.08 -8.88
CA THR A 82 2.60 3.05 -8.43
C THR A 82 2.95 2.09 -9.57
N GLN A 83 1.95 1.65 -10.33
CA GLN A 83 2.13 0.72 -11.45
C GLN A 83 2.95 1.34 -12.59
N GLU A 84 2.74 2.59 -12.92
CA GLU A 84 3.48 3.31 -13.96
C GLU A 84 4.96 3.44 -13.58
N ARG A 85 5.23 3.73 -12.30
CA ARG A 85 6.58 3.91 -11.78
C ARG A 85 7.38 2.60 -11.72
N TYR A 86 6.80 1.53 -11.17
CA TYR A 86 7.54 0.30 -10.86
C TYR A 86 7.17 -0.90 -11.73
N LYS A 87 6.08 -0.82 -12.50
CA LYS A 87 5.64 -1.87 -13.43
C LYS A 87 5.54 -3.23 -12.76
N ASP A 88 6.24 -4.22 -13.29
CA ASP A 88 6.32 -5.60 -12.84
C ASP A 88 7.27 -5.82 -11.66
N LYS A 89 8.00 -4.79 -11.22
CA LYS A 89 8.95 -4.86 -10.10
C LYS A 89 8.34 -4.64 -8.72
N ALA A 90 7.10 -4.17 -8.65
CA ALA A 90 6.36 -3.96 -7.40
C ALA A 90 4.93 -4.52 -7.53
N ILE A 91 4.76 -5.80 -7.21
CA ILE A 91 3.48 -6.50 -7.39
C ILE A 91 2.68 -6.44 -6.10
N ALA A 92 1.49 -5.85 -6.16
CA ALA A 92 0.65 -5.60 -4.99
C ALA A 92 -0.56 -6.53 -4.90
N PHE A 93 -0.74 -7.14 -3.73
CA PHE A 93 -1.91 -7.90 -3.31
C PHE A 93 -2.66 -7.14 -2.21
N ARG A 94 -3.99 -7.13 -2.25
CA ARG A 94 -4.83 -6.27 -1.39
C ARG A 94 -5.91 -7.09 -0.72
N THR A 95 -6.12 -6.83 0.56
CA THR A 95 -7.20 -7.43 1.36
C THR A 95 -7.88 -6.36 2.19
N LEU A 96 -9.16 -6.60 2.50
CA LEU A 96 -9.95 -5.75 3.38
C LEU A 96 -10.36 -6.58 4.60
N LEU A 97 -10.04 -6.06 5.78
CA LEU A 97 -10.26 -6.73 7.06
C LEU A 97 -11.11 -5.85 7.97
N GLU A 98 -11.78 -6.47 8.92
CA GLU A 98 -12.55 -5.80 9.98
C GLU A 98 -12.01 -6.24 11.35
N THR A 99 -11.96 -5.31 12.30
CA THR A 99 -11.68 -5.61 13.71
C THR A 99 -12.96 -6.10 14.40
N ILE A 100 -12.87 -7.21 15.14
CA ILE A 100 -13.96 -7.81 15.92
C ILE A 100 -13.87 -7.42 17.40
#